data_AF-A0A150V7X0-F1
#
_entry.id   AF-A0A150V7X0-F1
#
_cell.length_a   1.000
_cell.length_b   1.000
_cell.length_c   1.000
_cell.angle_alpha   90.00
_cell.angle_beta   90.00
_cell.angle_gamma   90.00
#
_symmetry.space_group_name_H-M   'P 1'
#
loop_
_entity.id
_entity.type
_entity.pdbx_description
1 polymer ?
#
loop_
_entity_poly.entity_id
_entity_poly.type
_entity_poly.pdbx_seq_one_letter_code
_entity_poly.pdbx_strand_id
1 'polypeptide(L)'
;MQLYNAPCAIWLETLTIHKVLACTVIFVGVVAQGMIVLVYPQANVIGLWQSSLTIFGFLVISFLINIYLAKYLPLAERAILVLHVAGFLAFVITMWAITDHVQAKQGGGWGNYGLSTLVGIASPLWFFTGPDAGAHMSEELKDASLTLLRAMMWSTFLNGILGIITVITFCFCVPNLDAVLNTPTDQPILQVIYNISDLGFPYSEWIKRVNSDQEFPFNAFNICAGVSTILPAINFGSDVASNAIISISNGTLVSSYFISTGCIRLKRRRSGPLLHCRWSLGRLGAPLNELTLAFLAVGFVLSFSPETPLLSDPTWASDMNWACLICVATILLAGGYDWAGGRRIYVPPVSLIKRE
;
A
#
# COMPACT_ATOMS: atom_id res chain seq x y z
N MET A 1 -5.07 -1.62 -30.48
CA MET A 1 -4.30 -2.03 -29.28
C MET A 1 -3.05 -1.18 -29.14
N GLN A 2 -3.13 0.13 -29.46
CA GLN A 2 -1.98 1.05 -29.52
C GLN A 2 -1.90 2.00 -28.30
N LEU A 3 -2.83 1.90 -27.35
CA LEU A 3 -2.86 2.75 -26.15
C LEU A 3 -2.02 2.19 -24.98
N TYR A 4 -1.53 0.95 -25.08
CA TYR A 4 -0.53 0.38 -24.16
C TYR A 4 0.91 0.81 -24.51
N ASN A 5 1.09 1.66 -25.54
CA ASN A 5 2.38 2.18 -25.98
C ASN A 5 2.74 3.52 -25.32
N ALA A 6 2.13 3.88 -24.19
CA ALA A 6 2.54 5.05 -23.43
C ALA A 6 3.67 4.62 -22.48
N PRO A 7 4.96 4.84 -22.81
CA PRO A 7 6.06 4.54 -21.90
C PRO A 7 5.81 5.13 -20.50
N CYS A 8 5.21 6.32 -20.42
CA CYS A 8 4.81 6.95 -19.15
C CYS A 8 3.95 6.06 -18.24
N ALA A 9 3.02 5.26 -18.78
CA ALA A 9 2.14 4.41 -17.97
C ALA A 9 2.90 3.25 -17.32
N ILE A 10 3.79 2.60 -18.07
CA ILE A 10 4.63 1.49 -17.59
C ILE A 10 5.69 2.01 -16.60
N TRP A 11 6.24 3.20 -16.83
CA TRP A 11 7.13 3.86 -15.87
C TRP A 11 6.40 4.20 -14.56
N LEU A 12 5.17 4.73 -14.64
CA LEU A 12 4.35 5.01 -13.46
C LEU A 12 3.99 3.74 -12.68
N GLU A 13 3.67 2.64 -13.37
CA GLU A 13 3.37 1.34 -12.79
C GLU A 13 4.59 0.72 -12.11
N THR A 14 5.76 0.77 -12.77
CA THR A 14 7.02 0.30 -12.18
C THR A 14 7.38 1.11 -10.94
N LEU A 15 7.27 2.44 -10.99
CA LEU A 15 7.49 3.30 -9.83
C LEU A 15 6.51 3.01 -8.70
N THR A 16 5.28 2.65 -9.04
CA THR A 16 4.25 2.29 -8.07
C THR A 16 4.62 1.02 -7.30
N ILE A 17 5.07 -0.03 -7.98
CA ILE A 17 5.47 -1.30 -7.33
C ILE A 17 6.65 -1.10 -6.37
N HIS A 18 7.67 -0.33 -6.78
CA HIS A 18 8.82 -0.04 -5.92
C HIS A 18 8.42 0.75 -4.67
N LYS A 19 7.50 1.71 -4.82
CA LYS A 19 6.98 2.52 -3.72
C LYS A 19 6.13 1.70 -2.76
N VAL A 20 5.28 0.80 -3.27
CA VAL A 20 4.48 -0.12 -2.44
C VAL A 20 5.40 -0.99 -1.58
N LEU A 21 6.45 -1.57 -2.18
CA LEU A 21 7.45 -2.34 -1.44
C LEU A 21 8.13 -1.50 -0.34
N ALA A 22 8.56 -0.28 -0.66
CA ALA A 22 9.17 0.62 0.33
C ALA A 22 8.20 0.91 1.49
N CYS A 23 6.93 1.21 1.21
CA CYS A 23 5.92 1.46 2.23
C CYS A 23 5.70 0.23 3.13
N THR A 24 5.59 -0.98 2.56
CA THR A 24 5.42 -2.21 3.34
C THR A 24 6.56 -2.42 4.32
N VAL A 25 7.81 -2.18 3.91
CA VAL A 25 8.96 -2.39 4.80
C VAL A 25 9.11 -1.28 5.84
N ILE A 26 8.71 -0.04 5.50
CA ILE A 26 8.55 1.04 6.49
C ILE A 26 7.58 0.61 7.59
N PHE A 27 6.39 0.10 7.23
CA PHE A 27 5.40 -0.37 8.20
C PHE A 27 5.92 -1.48 9.11
N VAL A 28 6.59 -2.49 8.55
CA VAL A 28 7.16 -3.59 9.36
C VAL A 28 8.23 -3.07 10.32
N GLY A 29 9.07 -2.14 9.88
CA GLY A 29 10.10 -1.52 10.72
C GLY A 29 9.51 -0.74 11.89
N VAL A 30 8.54 0.13 11.62
CA VAL A 30 7.86 0.94 12.64
C VAL A 30 7.10 0.06 13.62
N VAL A 31 6.43 -1.00 13.14
CA VAL A 31 5.74 -1.96 14.02
C VAL A 31 6.73 -2.69 14.94
N ALA A 32 7.87 -3.13 14.40
CA ALA A 32 8.91 -3.77 15.20
C ALA A 32 9.45 -2.85 16.30
N GLN A 33 9.67 -1.58 15.99
CA GLN A 33 10.14 -0.59 16.97
C GLN A 33 9.07 -0.26 18.01
N GLY A 34 7.81 -0.11 17.59
CA GLY A 34 6.68 0.10 18.50
C GLY A 34 6.56 -1.03 19.53
N MET A 35 6.72 -2.28 19.10
CA MET A 35 6.75 -3.42 20.03
C MET A 35 7.91 -3.35 21.03
N ILE A 36 9.10 -2.92 20.61
CA ILE A 36 10.26 -2.78 21.50
C ILE A 36 10.00 -1.71 22.56
N VAL A 37 9.41 -0.58 22.19
CA VAL A 37 9.14 0.54 23.09
C VAL A 37 8.04 0.21 24.11
N LEU A 38 7.05 -0.59 23.71
CA LEU A 38 6.02 -1.08 24.62
C LEU A 38 6.60 -1.96 25.73
N VAL A 39 7.58 -2.82 25.39
CA VAL A 39 8.23 -3.71 26.37
C VAL A 39 9.35 -3.01 27.14
N TYR A 40 10.09 -2.12 26.49
CA TYR A 40 11.21 -1.38 27.05
C TYR A 40 11.03 0.13 26.83
N PRO A 41 10.26 0.83 27.69
CA PRO A 41 9.94 2.25 27.51
C PRO A 41 11.16 3.19 27.49
N GLN A 42 12.29 2.74 28.05
CA GLN A 42 13.54 3.50 28.09
C GLN A 42 14.44 3.25 26.86
N ALA A 43 14.05 2.35 25.95
CA ALA A 43 14.84 2.02 24.78
C ALA A 43 14.78 3.17 23.77
N ASN A 44 15.92 3.79 23.50
CA ASN A 44 16.05 4.75 22.41
C ASN A 44 16.14 3.99 21.09
N VAL A 45 14.98 3.70 20.48
CA VAL A 45 14.90 2.95 19.20
C VAL A 45 14.03 3.64 18.15
N ILE A 46 13.35 4.75 18.44
CA ILE A 46 12.48 5.47 17.50
C ILE A 46 13.24 6.58 16.73
N GLY A 47 14.50 6.84 17.08
CA GLY A 47 15.30 7.86 16.40
C GLY A 47 15.38 7.59 14.89
N LEU A 48 15.28 8.64 14.06
CA LEU A 48 15.22 8.55 12.59
C LEU A 48 16.27 7.62 11.96
N TRP A 49 17.51 7.69 12.46
CA TRP A 49 18.60 6.82 11.97
C TRP A 49 18.40 5.35 12.37
N GLN A 50 17.80 5.07 13.54
CA GLN A 50 17.51 3.73 14.03
C GLN A 50 16.34 3.13 13.26
N SER A 51 15.32 3.92 12.97
CA SER A 51 14.19 3.56 12.10
C SER A 51 14.66 3.21 10.70
N SER A 52 15.53 4.04 10.13
CA SER A 52 16.10 3.77 8.82
C SER A 52 16.94 2.48 8.78
N LEU A 53 17.77 2.24 9.80
CA LEU A 53 18.56 0.99 9.90
C LEU A 53 17.68 -0.25 10.09
N THR A 54 16.62 -0.16 10.90
CA THR A 54 15.65 -1.25 11.08
C THR A 54 14.96 -1.58 9.76
N ILE A 55 14.53 -0.56 9.01
CA ILE A 55 13.90 -0.72 7.68
C ILE A 55 14.89 -1.38 6.70
N PHE A 56 16.15 -0.96 6.68
CA PHE A 56 17.17 -1.61 5.86
C PHE A 56 17.40 -3.07 6.25
N GLY A 57 17.38 -3.39 7.55
CA GLY A 57 17.44 -4.77 8.03
C GLY A 57 16.32 -5.63 7.45
N PHE A 58 15.07 -5.15 7.51
CA PHE A 58 13.92 -5.89 6.95
C PHE A 58 13.94 -5.97 5.41
N LEU A 59 14.47 -4.95 4.73
CA LEU A 59 14.63 -4.99 3.28
C LEU A 59 15.64 -6.07 2.88
N VAL A 60 16.76 -6.15 3.58
CA VAL A 60 17.76 -7.19 3.37
C VAL A 60 17.14 -8.56 3.62
N ILE A 61 16.41 -8.75 4.72
CA ILE A 61 15.71 -10.03 5.00
C ILE A 61 14.73 -10.39 3.88
N SER A 62 13.88 -9.45 3.46
CA SER A 62 12.90 -9.67 2.38
C SER A 62 13.59 -10.04 1.06
N PHE A 63 14.72 -9.40 0.77
CA PHE A 63 15.53 -9.72 -0.38
C PHE A 63 16.12 -11.14 -0.30
N LEU A 64 16.70 -11.51 0.84
CA LEU A 64 17.27 -12.83 1.06
C LEU A 64 16.19 -13.93 0.93
N ILE A 65 14.98 -13.72 1.45
CA ILE A 65 13.87 -14.67 1.29
C ILE A 65 13.48 -14.82 -0.18
N ASN A 66 13.37 -13.71 -0.92
CA ASN A 66 13.03 -13.75 -2.34
C ASN A 66 14.09 -14.44 -3.21
N ILE A 67 15.36 -14.43 -2.80
CA ILE A 67 16.41 -15.18 -3.52
C ILE A 67 16.43 -16.65 -3.10
N TYR A 68 16.57 -16.91 -1.81
CA TYR A 68 16.92 -18.24 -1.32
C TYR A 68 15.71 -19.12 -1.02
N LEU A 69 14.56 -18.51 -0.73
CA LEU A 69 13.33 -19.19 -0.32
C LEU A 69 12.19 -19.04 -1.32
N ALA A 70 12.44 -18.53 -2.54
CA ALA A 70 11.43 -18.36 -3.59
C ALA A 70 10.59 -19.63 -3.82
N LYS A 71 11.24 -20.79 -3.84
CA LYS A 71 10.58 -22.10 -4.03
C LYS A 71 9.58 -22.47 -2.94
N TYR A 72 9.68 -21.85 -1.75
CA TYR A 72 8.77 -22.05 -0.63
C TYR A 72 7.70 -20.97 -0.53
N LEU A 73 7.77 -19.90 -1.35
CA LEU A 73 6.76 -18.83 -1.36
C LEU A 73 5.33 -19.37 -1.52
N PRO A 74 5.03 -20.33 -2.43
CA PRO A 74 3.67 -20.85 -2.54
C PRO A 74 3.16 -21.57 -1.28
N LEU A 75 4.07 -22.12 -0.47
CA LEU A 75 3.69 -22.69 0.83
C LEU A 75 3.50 -21.58 1.87
N ALA A 76 4.42 -20.62 1.91
CA ALA A 76 4.36 -19.48 2.81
C ALA A 76 3.09 -18.64 2.58
N GLU A 77 2.70 -18.36 1.33
CA GLU A 77 1.47 -17.64 0.98
C GLU A 77 0.22 -18.34 1.53
N ARG A 78 0.14 -19.67 1.40
CA ARG A 78 -0.98 -20.45 1.95
C ARG A 78 -0.99 -20.40 3.48
N ALA A 79 0.17 -20.51 4.12
CA ALA A 79 0.28 -20.42 5.57
C ALA A 79 -0.09 -19.02 6.09
N ILE A 80 0.41 -17.97 5.43
CA ILE A 80 0.10 -16.57 5.75
C ILE A 80 -1.39 -16.31 5.58
N LEU A 81 -2.03 -16.85 4.54
CA LEU A 81 -3.48 -16.71 4.37
C LEU A 81 -4.25 -17.33 5.53
N VAL A 82 -3.88 -18.55 5.97
CA VAL A 82 -4.49 -19.19 7.14
C VAL A 82 -4.26 -18.37 8.40
N LEU A 83 -3.04 -17.89 8.61
CA LEU A 83 -2.70 -17.04 9.76
C LEU A 83 -3.43 -15.69 9.72
N HIS A 84 -3.64 -15.11 8.55
CA HIS A 84 -4.36 -13.85 8.38
C HIS A 84 -5.82 -14.00 8.79
N VAL A 85 -6.51 -15.05 8.32
CA VAL A 85 -7.90 -15.32 8.68
C VAL A 85 -8.01 -15.70 10.17
N ALA A 86 -7.12 -16.56 10.67
CA ALA A 86 -7.13 -16.97 12.07
C ALA A 86 -6.82 -15.79 13.01
N GLY A 87 -5.82 -14.98 12.67
CA GLY A 87 -5.42 -13.78 13.42
C GLY A 87 -6.51 -12.72 13.42
N PHE A 88 -7.21 -12.51 12.29
CA PHE A 88 -8.37 -11.64 12.23
C PHE A 88 -9.49 -12.08 13.19
N LEU A 89 -9.85 -13.37 13.16
CA LEU A 89 -10.88 -13.92 14.05
C LEU A 89 -10.46 -13.78 15.51
N ALA A 90 -9.21 -14.14 15.84
CA ALA A 90 -8.67 -14.00 17.18
C ALA A 90 -8.73 -12.53 17.65
N PHE A 91 -8.33 -11.59 16.80
CA PHE A 91 -8.37 -10.16 17.10
C PHE A 91 -9.79 -9.67 17.41
N VAL A 92 -10.75 -9.93 16.51
CA VAL A 92 -12.14 -9.46 16.68
C VAL A 92 -12.80 -10.10 17.91
N ILE A 93 -12.64 -11.41 18.09
CA ILE A 93 -13.20 -12.12 19.25
C ILE A 93 -12.62 -11.56 20.55
N THR A 94 -11.31 -11.31 20.60
CA THR A 94 -10.64 -10.76 21.78
C THR A 94 -11.16 -9.36 22.09
N MET A 95 -11.22 -8.48 21.09
CA MET A 95 -11.74 -7.12 21.27
C MET A 95 -13.18 -7.14 21.81
N TRP A 96 -14.08 -7.93 21.22
CA TRP A 96 -15.48 -7.97 21.64
C TRP A 96 -15.69 -8.66 22.98
N ALA A 97 -14.84 -9.61 23.37
CA ALA A 97 -14.95 -10.32 24.64
C ALA A 97 -14.38 -9.52 25.82
N ILE A 98 -13.30 -8.75 25.58
CA ILE A 98 -12.47 -8.18 26.65
C ILE A 98 -12.74 -6.69 26.86
N THR A 99 -13.04 -5.94 25.80
CA THR A 99 -13.10 -4.47 25.89
C THR A 99 -14.48 -3.96 26.26
N ASP A 100 -14.51 -2.84 27.00
CA ASP A 100 -15.73 -2.08 27.22
C ASP A 100 -16.21 -1.44 25.92
N HIS A 101 -17.52 -1.54 25.67
CA HIS A 101 -18.13 -1.01 24.46
C HIS A 101 -18.57 0.44 24.70
N VAL A 102 -17.94 1.38 23.99
CA VAL A 102 -18.23 2.81 24.08
C VAL A 102 -18.99 3.29 22.85
N GLN A 103 -19.69 4.42 22.97
CA GLN A 103 -20.27 5.06 21.79
C GLN A 103 -19.17 5.60 20.88
N ALA A 104 -19.30 5.32 19.58
CA ALA A 104 -18.35 5.79 18.58
C ALA A 104 -18.26 7.32 18.56
N LYS A 105 -17.07 7.86 18.82
CA LYS A 105 -16.79 9.29 18.61
C LYS A 105 -16.85 9.59 17.12
N GLN A 106 -17.57 10.66 16.75
CA GLN A 106 -17.69 11.12 15.37
C GLN A 106 -16.92 12.41 15.15
N GLY A 107 -16.36 12.58 13.95
CA GLY A 107 -15.66 13.80 13.51
C GLY A 107 -14.15 13.63 13.43
N GLY A 108 -13.52 14.43 12.55
CA GLY A 108 -12.08 14.38 12.28
C GLY A 108 -11.38 15.73 12.43
N GLY A 109 -11.96 16.67 13.17
CA GLY A 109 -11.36 18.01 13.39
C GLY A 109 -11.51 18.99 12.22
N TRP A 110 -12.12 18.59 11.10
CA TRP A 110 -12.26 19.42 9.88
C TRP A 110 -13.45 20.39 9.88
N GLY A 111 -14.01 20.72 11.05
CA GLY A 111 -15.15 21.64 11.20
C GLY A 111 -16.51 21.10 10.74
N ASN A 112 -16.57 20.10 9.84
CA ASN A 112 -17.80 19.40 9.50
C ASN A 112 -17.58 17.91 9.16
N TYR A 113 -18.66 17.13 9.24
CA TYR A 113 -18.63 15.68 9.00
C TYR A 113 -18.36 15.31 7.54
N GLY A 114 -18.81 16.12 6.57
CA GLY A 114 -18.60 15.85 5.15
C GLY A 114 -17.13 15.91 4.76
N LEU A 115 -16.42 16.97 5.17
CA LEU A 115 -15.01 17.16 4.93
C LEU A 115 -14.16 16.14 5.71
N SER A 116 -14.53 15.87 6.97
CA SER A 116 -13.89 14.79 7.76
C SER A 116 -14.01 13.44 7.05
N THR A 117 -15.19 13.13 6.50
CA THR A 117 -15.41 11.91 5.72
C THR A 117 -14.59 11.89 4.44
N LEU A 118 -14.54 13.00 3.69
CA LEU A 118 -13.77 13.09 2.45
C LEU A 118 -12.28 12.89 2.69
N VAL A 119 -11.69 13.58 3.67
CA VAL A 119 -10.28 13.41 4.02
C VAL A 119 -10.03 11.97 4.53
N GLY A 120 -10.94 11.44 5.33
CA GLY A 120 -10.87 10.06 5.84
C GLY A 120 -10.93 8.97 4.76
N ILE A 121 -11.40 9.25 3.55
CA ILE A 121 -11.37 8.28 2.42
C ILE A 121 -9.94 8.03 1.92
N ALA A 122 -9.00 8.94 2.17
CA ALA A 122 -7.61 8.79 1.70
C ALA A 122 -6.93 7.51 2.24
N SER A 123 -7.14 7.18 3.53
CA SER A 123 -6.50 6.00 4.14
C SER A 123 -7.07 4.67 3.62
N PRO A 124 -8.40 4.47 3.51
CA PRO A 124 -8.97 3.26 2.95
C PRO A 124 -8.61 2.98 1.49
N LEU A 125 -8.32 4.00 0.68
CA LEU A 125 -7.87 3.81 -0.71
C LEU A 125 -6.66 2.87 -0.80
N TRP A 126 -5.78 2.93 0.19
CA TRP A 126 -4.58 2.10 0.23
C TRP A 126 -4.89 0.61 0.34
N PHE A 127 -5.91 0.23 1.12
CA PHE A 127 -6.29 -1.19 1.33
C PHE A 127 -6.94 -1.85 0.11
N PHE A 128 -7.33 -1.08 -0.90
CA PHE A 128 -7.86 -1.60 -2.17
C PHE A 128 -6.77 -1.73 -3.25
N THR A 129 -5.51 -1.56 -2.88
CA THR A 129 -4.34 -1.68 -3.77
C THR A 129 -3.92 -3.13 -3.98
N GLY A 130 -3.48 -3.46 -5.20
CA GLY A 130 -2.89 -4.75 -5.52
C GLY A 130 -3.82 -5.86 -6.05
N PRO A 131 -5.16 -5.72 -6.20
CA PRO A 131 -5.95 -6.75 -6.87
C PRO A 131 -5.43 -7.09 -8.28
N ASP A 132 -4.89 -6.10 -9.00
CA ASP A 132 -4.30 -6.26 -10.33
C ASP A 132 -2.97 -7.01 -10.33
N ALA A 133 -2.34 -7.27 -9.17
CA ALA A 133 -1.14 -8.08 -9.08
C ALA A 133 -1.33 -9.47 -9.71
N GLY A 134 -2.53 -10.05 -9.57
CA GLY A 134 -2.87 -11.33 -10.20
C GLY A 134 -2.86 -11.26 -11.74
N ALA A 135 -3.06 -10.08 -12.34
CA ALA A 135 -3.01 -9.93 -13.79
C ALA A 135 -1.60 -10.09 -14.35
N HIS A 136 -0.57 -9.75 -13.57
CA HIS A 136 0.83 -9.99 -13.95
C HIS A 136 1.19 -11.48 -13.93
N MET A 137 0.46 -12.29 -13.15
CA MET A 137 0.63 -13.75 -13.09
C MET A 137 -0.42 -14.49 -13.93
N SER A 138 -1.09 -13.80 -14.85
CA SER A 138 -2.17 -14.37 -15.65
C SER A 138 -1.72 -15.55 -16.52
N GLU A 139 -0.45 -15.59 -16.92
CA GLU A 139 0.14 -16.68 -17.72
C GLU A 139 0.22 -18.01 -16.94
N GLU A 140 0.22 -17.96 -15.61
CA GLU A 140 0.33 -19.14 -14.74
C GLU A 140 -1.05 -19.74 -14.38
N LEU A 141 -2.15 -19.06 -14.72
CA LEU A 141 -3.51 -19.47 -14.37
C LEU A 141 -4.16 -20.33 -15.45
N LYS A 142 -4.71 -21.47 -15.04
CA LYS A 142 -5.63 -22.24 -15.89
C LYS A 142 -6.92 -21.43 -16.09
N ASP A 143 -7.22 -21.12 -17.35
CA ASP A 143 -8.34 -20.24 -17.75
C ASP A 143 -8.29 -18.86 -17.06
N ALA A 144 -7.20 -18.13 -17.28
CA ALA A 144 -6.99 -16.79 -16.74
C ALA A 144 -8.19 -15.86 -16.95
N SER A 145 -8.87 -15.94 -18.10
CA SER A 145 -9.98 -15.03 -18.45
C SER A 145 -11.16 -15.02 -17.47
N LEU A 146 -11.39 -16.13 -16.76
CA LEU A 146 -12.47 -16.26 -15.76
C LEU A 146 -11.92 -16.44 -14.35
N THR A 147 -10.87 -17.25 -14.20
CA THR A 147 -10.27 -17.57 -12.90
C THR A 147 -9.66 -16.35 -12.26
N LEU A 148 -8.87 -15.58 -13.03
CA LEU A 148 -8.22 -14.36 -12.53
C LEU A 148 -9.25 -13.35 -12.03
N LEU A 149 -10.23 -13.04 -12.88
CA LEU A 149 -11.25 -12.05 -12.57
C LEU A 149 -12.01 -12.43 -11.29
N ARG A 150 -12.43 -13.70 -11.17
CA ARG A 150 -13.13 -14.18 -9.97
C ARG A 150 -12.24 -14.07 -8.74
N ALA A 151 -10.97 -14.43 -8.83
CA ALA A 151 -10.02 -14.30 -7.74
C ALA A 151 -9.87 -12.83 -7.28
N MET A 152 -9.72 -11.90 -8.22
CA MET A 152 -9.66 -10.46 -7.93
C MET A 152 -10.93 -9.97 -7.24
N MET A 153 -12.11 -10.30 -7.78
CA MET A 153 -13.39 -9.87 -7.20
C MET A 153 -13.61 -10.42 -5.78
N TRP A 154 -13.35 -11.71 -5.56
CA TRP A 154 -13.51 -12.33 -4.26
C TRP A 154 -12.50 -11.81 -3.23
N SER A 155 -11.24 -11.63 -3.64
CA SER A 155 -10.21 -11.05 -2.76
C SER A 155 -10.60 -9.65 -2.29
N THR A 156 -10.97 -8.77 -3.22
CA THR A 156 -11.40 -7.40 -2.88
C THR A 156 -12.66 -7.39 -2.02
N PHE A 157 -13.65 -8.22 -2.35
CA PHE A 157 -14.90 -8.28 -1.60
C PHE A 157 -14.71 -8.78 -0.16
N LEU A 158 -13.98 -9.88 0.02
CA LEU A 158 -13.70 -10.44 1.34
C LEU A 158 -12.85 -9.49 2.18
N ASN A 159 -11.78 -8.90 1.62
CA ASN A 159 -10.98 -7.90 2.31
C ASN A 159 -11.81 -6.67 2.72
N GLY A 160 -12.74 -6.23 1.86
CA GLY A 160 -13.68 -5.16 2.19
C GLY A 160 -14.55 -5.49 3.42
N ILE A 161 -15.07 -6.72 3.51
CA ILE A 161 -15.85 -7.17 4.68
C ILE A 161 -14.98 -7.19 5.95
N LEU A 162 -13.77 -7.76 5.87
CA LEU A 162 -12.84 -7.79 7.01
C LEU A 162 -12.48 -6.37 7.48
N GLY A 163 -12.25 -5.46 6.54
CA GLY A 163 -11.99 -4.05 6.81
C GLY A 163 -13.16 -3.37 7.53
N ILE A 164 -14.39 -3.56 7.06
CA ILE A 164 -15.60 -3.00 7.69
C ILE A 164 -15.76 -3.52 9.12
N ILE A 165 -15.61 -4.83 9.34
CA ILE A 165 -15.71 -5.42 10.68
C ILE A 165 -14.63 -4.85 11.61
N THR A 166 -13.40 -4.70 11.10
CA THR A 166 -12.28 -4.12 11.85
C THR A 166 -12.59 -2.69 12.26
N VAL A 167 -13.03 -1.84 11.33
CA VAL A 167 -13.37 -0.43 11.60
C VAL A 167 -14.49 -0.32 12.63
N ILE A 168 -15.57 -1.08 12.48
CA ILE A 168 -16.66 -1.11 13.46
C ILE A 168 -16.13 -1.52 14.83
N THR A 169 -15.30 -2.56 14.89
CA THR A 169 -14.69 -3.00 16.15
C THR A 169 -13.89 -1.87 16.80
N PHE A 170 -13.02 -1.17 16.07
CA PHE A 170 -12.28 -0.02 16.61
C PHE A 170 -13.18 1.13 17.07
N CYS A 171 -14.28 1.41 16.37
CA CYS A 171 -15.22 2.47 16.74
C CYS A 171 -15.89 2.23 18.10
N PHE A 172 -16.11 0.97 18.48
CA PHE A 172 -16.85 0.63 19.71
C PHE A 172 -15.94 0.07 20.82
N CYS A 173 -14.77 -0.48 20.51
CA CYS A 173 -13.90 -1.19 21.44
C CYS A 173 -12.65 -0.38 21.85
N VAL A 174 -12.64 0.94 21.65
CA VAL A 174 -11.55 1.84 22.09
C VAL A 174 -12.10 2.90 23.05
N PRO A 175 -12.07 2.64 24.38
CA PRO A 175 -12.65 3.55 25.37
C PRO A 175 -11.95 4.91 25.48
N ASN A 176 -10.61 4.93 25.36
CA ASN A 176 -9.81 6.14 25.44
C ASN A 176 -9.09 6.42 24.11
N LEU A 177 -9.84 6.95 23.15
CA LEU A 177 -9.32 7.28 21.82
C LEU A 177 -8.15 8.26 21.88
N ASP A 178 -8.20 9.26 22.76
CA ASP A 178 -7.18 10.31 22.84
C ASP A 178 -5.83 9.75 23.33
N ALA A 179 -5.84 8.80 24.28
CA ALA A 179 -4.62 8.11 24.72
C ALA A 179 -4.05 7.19 23.63
N VAL A 180 -4.92 6.56 22.83
CA VAL A 180 -4.51 5.67 21.73
C VAL A 180 -3.94 6.45 20.54
N LEU A 181 -4.49 7.63 20.23
CA LEU A 181 -3.97 8.50 19.18
C LEU A 181 -2.63 9.16 19.55
N ASN A 182 -2.39 9.41 20.84
CA ASN A 182 -1.16 10.02 21.34
C ASN A 182 -0.19 8.99 21.97
N THR A 183 -0.23 7.74 21.50
CA THR A 183 0.64 6.67 22.01
C THR A 183 2.12 6.99 21.74
N PRO A 184 3.05 6.67 22.67
CA PRO A 184 4.50 6.81 22.43
C PRO A 184 5.04 5.95 21.29
N THR A 185 4.24 5.01 20.78
CA THR A 185 4.62 4.13 19.67
C THR A 185 4.33 4.75 18.30
N ASP A 186 3.62 5.88 18.24
CA ASP A 186 3.03 6.48 17.03
C ASP A 186 2.15 5.51 16.21
N GLN A 187 1.76 4.36 16.79
CA GLN A 187 1.01 3.29 16.14
C GLN A 187 -0.19 2.88 17.01
N PRO A 188 -1.36 3.52 16.80
CA PRO A 188 -2.57 3.28 17.58
C PRO A 188 -2.97 1.80 17.72
N ILE A 189 -2.78 1.00 16.66
CA ILE A 189 -3.13 -0.41 16.68
C ILE A 189 -2.25 -1.24 17.63
N LEU A 190 -0.97 -0.89 17.76
CA LEU A 190 -0.08 -1.59 18.69
C LEU A 190 -0.45 -1.26 20.13
N GLN A 191 -0.82 -0.02 20.40
CA GLN A 191 -1.33 0.36 21.72
C GLN A 191 -2.62 -0.37 22.07
N VAL A 192 -3.55 -0.53 21.10
CA VAL A 192 -4.79 -1.28 21.32
C VAL A 192 -4.51 -2.76 21.57
N ILE A 193 -3.63 -3.38 20.77
CA ILE A 193 -3.20 -4.78 20.97
C ILE A 193 -2.49 -4.95 22.32
N TYR A 194 -1.66 -3.99 22.71
CA TYR A 194 -1.00 -3.98 24.02
C TYR A 194 -2.01 -3.94 25.17
N ASN A 195 -2.95 -2.99 25.11
CA ASN A 195 -3.98 -2.80 26.14
C ASN A 195 -4.88 -4.04 26.33
N ILE A 196 -5.12 -4.82 25.27
CA ILE A 196 -5.87 -6.10 25.38
C ILE A 196 -4.96 -7.28 25.74
N SER A 197 -3.64 -7.19 25.49
CA SER A 197 -2.68 -8.25 25.80
C SER A 197 -2.27 -8.32 27.27
N ASP A 198 -2.49 -7.24 28.04
CA ASP A 198 -2.39 -7.22 29.52
C ASP A 198 -3.42 -8.15 30.20
N LEU A 199 -4.25 -8.87 29.42
CA LEU A 199 -5.21 -9.88 29.87
C LEU A 199 -4.92 -11.32 29.37
N GLY A 200 -3.68 -11.58 28.94
CA GLY A 200 -3.10 -12.94 28.85
C GLY A 200 -3.27 -13.66 27.51
N PHE A 201 -2.15 -13.89 26.81
CA PHE A 201 -2.05 -14.80 25.65
C PHE A 201 -0.79 -15.69 25.76
N PRO A 202 -0.86 -17.01 25.46
CA PRO A 202 0.26 -17.95 25.66
C PRO A 202 1.20 -18.12 24.44
N TYR A 203 2.48 -18.46 24.72
CA TYR A 203 3.54 -18.97 23.81
C TYR A 203 4.45 -17.98 23.03
N SER A 204 5.10 -17.03 23.71
CA SER A 204 6.07 -16.07 23.09
C SER A 204 7.52 -16.55 22.91
N GLU A 205 7.91 -17.73 23.38
CA GLU A 205 9.34 -18.11 23.55
C GLU A 205 9.95 -19.02 22.46
N TRP A 206 9.27 -19.25 21.33
CA TRP A 206 9.69 -20.29 20.37
C TRP A 206 10.48 -19.81 19.12
N ILE A 207 10.65 -18.50 18.87
CA ILE A 207 11.08 -17.98 17.56
C ILE A 207 12.54 -17.47 17.56
N LYS A 208 13.52 -18.25 18.02
CA LYS A 208 14.95 -17.87 17.95
C LYS A 208 15.91 -19.05 17.76
N ARG A 209 16.18 -19.47 16.51
CA ARG A 209 17.46 -20.11 16.10
C ARG A 209 17.50 -20.48 14.60
N VAL A 210 18.55 -20.08 13.87
CA VAL A 210 19.14 -20.78 12.70
C VAL A 210 20.62 -20.39 12.54
N ASN A 211 21.45 -21.32 12.04
CA ASN A 211 22.89 -21.19 11.75
C ASN A 211 23.22 -21.37 10.24
N SER A 212 24.47 -21.07 9.87
CA SER A 212 25.02 -20.70 8.55
C SER A 212 25.38 -21.82 7.55
N ASP A 213 25.39 -21.52 6.24
CA ASP A 213 26.59 -21.55 5.35
C ASP A 213 26.30 -21.51 3.81
N GLN A 214 27.07 -20.65 3.10
CA GLN A 214 27.44 -20.63 1.64
C GLN A 214 26.43 -20.18 0.55
N GLU A 215 26.77 -19.68 -0.67
CA GLU A 215 27.91 -19.03 -1.39
C GLU A 215 27.39 -18.59 -2.80
N PHE A 216 27.10 -17.32 -3.13
CA PHE A 216 26.83 -16.86 -4.54
C PHE A 216 26.74 -15.30 -4.70
N PRO A 217 26.92 -14.63 -5.88
CA PRO A 217 27.89 -13.56 -6.11
C PRO A 217 27.26 -12.16 -6.29
N PHE A 218 28.08 -11.15 -6.01
CA PHE A 218 27.64 -9.90 -5.38
C PHE A 218 27.32 -8.73 -6.34
N ASN A 219 27.56 -8.85 -7.65
CA ASN A 219 27.68 -7.67 -8.51
C ASN A 219 26.48 -7.39 -9.44
N ALA A 220 25.54 -8.32 -9.62
CA ALA A 220 24.23 -8.04 -10.23
C ALA A 220 23.17 -7.60 -9.19
N PHE A 221 23.50 -7.77 -7.91
CA PHE A 221 22.67 -7.48 -6.73
C PHE A 221 22.62 -5.98 -6.38
N ASN A 222 23.75 -5.27 -6.50
CA ASN A 222 23.88 -3.88 -6.04
C ASN A 222 23.06 -2.86 -6.83
N ILE A 223 22.62 -3.19 -8.05
CA ILE A 223 21.92 -2.24 -8.94
C ILE A 223 20.39 -2.26 -8.68
N CYS A 224 19.81 -3.38 -8.26
CA CYS A 224 18.41 -3.44 -7.79
C CYS A 224 18.27 -3.04 -6.30
N ALA A 225 19.32 -3.22 -5.50
CA ALA A 225 19.37 -2.75 -4.12
C ALA A 225 19.41 -1.21 -4.03
N GLY A 226 20.20 -0.53 -4.87
CA GLY A 226 20.37 0.92 -4.79
C GLY A 226 19.08 1.75 -4.89
N VAL A 227 18.15 1.41 -5.79
CA VAL A 227 16.92 2.19 -6.01
C VAL A 227 15.88 1.98 -4.90
N SER A 228 15.78 0.75 -4.36
CA SER A 228 14.85 0.41 -3.28
C SER A 228 15.38 0.74 -1.88
N THR A 229 16.68 0.98 -1.71
CA THR A 229 17.30 1.44 -0.45
C THR A 229 17.26 2.97 -0.31
N ILE A 230 17.28 3.75 -1.41
CA ILE A 230 17.25 5.22 -1.37
C ILE A 230 15.89 5.78 -0.90
N LEU A 231 14.78 5.14 -1.26
CA LEU A 231 13.45 5.58 -0.84
C LEU A 231 13.25 5.53 0.69
N PRO A 232 13.58 4.42 1.39
CA PRO A 232 13.58 4.40 2.84
C PRO A 232 14.76 5.15 3.48
N ALA A 233 15.83 5.48 2.74
CA ALA A 233 16.88 6.37 3.25
C ALA A 233 16.39 7.81 3.50
N ILE A 234 15.26 8.21 2.92
CA ILE A 234 14.64 9.53 3.20
C ILE A 234 14.15 9.62 4.67
N ASN A 235 13.87 8.49 5.32
CA ASN A 235 13.59 8.43 6.76
C ASN A 235 14.78 8.89 7.63
N PHE A 236 16.00 9.02 7.09
CA PHE A 236 17.13 9.60 7.85
C PHE A 236 16.94 11.10 8.14
N GLY A 237 16.13 11.81 7.35
CA GLY A 237 16.07 13.26 7.37
C GLY A 237 14.84 13.85 8.08
N SER A 238 13.65 13.29 7.85
CA SER A 238 12.38 13.86 8.37
C SER A 238 11.19 12.92 8.19
N ASP A 239 10.36 12.78 9.23
CA ASP A 239 9.07 12.07 9.17
C ASP A 239 8.10 12.70 8.15
N VAL A 240 8.20 14.01 7.93
CA VAL A 240 7.42 14.76 6.92
C VAL A 240 7.72 14.24 5.51
N ALA A 241 8.99 13.96 5.24
CA ALA A 241 9.42 13.44 3.94
C ALA A 241 8.96 12.00 3.73
N SER A 242 8.93 11.19 4.79
CA SER A 242 8.45 9.80 4.76
C SER A 242 6.94 9.70 4.55
N ASN A 243 6.16 10.54 5.26
CA ASN A 243 4.72 10.64 5.05
C ASN A 243 4.37 11.09 3.63
N ALA A 244 5.17 12.01 3.05
CA ALA A 244 5.03 12.40 1.65
C ALA A 244 5.28 11.24 0.66
N ILE A 245 6.15 10.27 1.00
CA ILE A 245 6.37 9.06 0.19
C ILE A 245 5.16 8.12 0.24
N ILE A 246 4.55 7.95 1.42
CA ILE A 246 3.34 7.15 1.56
C ILE A 246 2.20 7.79 0.75
N SER A 247 2.01 9.11 0.89
CA SER A 247 0.99 9.87 0.14
C SER A 247 1.21 9.86 -1.38
N ILE A 248 2.43 10.04 -1.88
CA ILE A 248 2.70 9.96 -3.32
C ILE A 248 2.47 8.55 -3.87
N SER A 249 2.66 7.50 -3.06
CA SER A 249 2.36 6.12 -3.45
C SER A 249 0.88 5.98 -3.76
N ASN A 250 0.01 6.50 -2.89
CA ASN A 250 -1.44 6.56 -3.10
C ASN A 250 -1.81 7.33 -4.38
N GLY A 251 -1.24 8.53 -4.55
CA GLY A 251 -1.52 9.35 -5.73
C GLY A 251 -1.06 8.70 -7.05
N THR A 252 0.09 8.03 -7.05
CA THR A 252 0.61 7.32 -8.24
C THR A 252 -0.27 6.11 -8.59
N LEU A 253 -0.73 5.37 -7.58
CA LEU A 253 -1.65 4.23 -7.74
C LEU A 253 -2.98 4.64 -8.35
N VAL A 254 -3.64 5.64 -7.75
CA VAL A 254 -4.92 6.15 -8.23
C VAL A 254 -4.78 6.67 -9.66
N SER A 255 -3.65 7.30 -10.00
CA SER A 255 -3.36 7.75 -11.36
C SER A 255 -3.25 6.59 -12.36
N SER A 256 -2.60 5.49 -11.98
CA SER A 256 -2.49 4.30 -12.86
C SER A 256 -3.86 3.71 -13.19
N TYR A 257 -4.71 3.54 -12.18
CA TYR A 257 -6.09 3.08 -12.39
C TYR A 257 -6.94 4.10 -13.16
N PHE A 258 -6.71 5.40 -12.97
CA PHE A 258 -7.41 6.46 -13.69
C PHE A 258 -7.05 6.44 -15.19
N ILE A 259 -5.76 6.35 -15.51
CA ILE A 259 -5.25 6.30 -16.89
C ILE A 259 -5.75 5.03 -17.58
N SER A 260 -5.59 3.85 -16.97
CA SER A 260 -6.00 2.58 -17.57
C SER A 260 -7.51 2.52 -17.84
N THR A 261 -8.33 2.86 -16.86
CA THR A 261 -9.80 2.92 -17.00
C THR A 261 -10.21 3.97 -18.02
N GLY A 262 -9.57 5.14 -18.00
CA GLY A 262 -9.79 6.25 -18.92
C GLY A 262 -9.48 5.87 -20.37
N CYS A 263 -8.37 5.17 -20.61
CA CYS A 263 -8.00 4.68 -21.94
C CYS A 263 -9.02 3.67 -22.49
N ILE A 264 -9.49 2.73 -21.67
CA ILE A 264 -10.53 1.76 -22.07
C ILE A 264 -11.83 2.50 -22.41
N ARG A 265 -12.22 3.48 -21.58
CA ARG A 265 -13.44 4.24 -21.79
C ARG A 265 -13.36 5.12 -23.04
N LEU A 266 -12.24 5.81 -23.25
CA LEU A 266 -11.98 6.65 -24.42
C LEU A 266 -12.00 5.82 -25.70
N LYS A 267 -11.37 4.63 -25.69
CA LYS A 267 -11.40 3.70 -26.82
C LYS A 267 -12.83 3.24 -27.14
N ARG A 268 -13.64 2.94 -26.12
CA ARG A 268 -15.06 2.59 -26.29
C ARG A 268 -15.90 3.73 -26.86
N ARG A 269 -15.52 4.99 -26.60
CA ARG A 269 -16.17 6.18 -27.18
C ARG A 269 -15.71 6.47 -28.62
N ARG A 270 -14.43 6.23 -28.96
CA ARG A 270 -13.83 6.65 -30.24
C ARG A 270 -13.79 5.58 -31.33
N SER A 271 -13.68 4.28 -31.01
CA SER A 271 -13.17 3.28 -31.97
C SER A 271 -13.97 1.98 -32.08
N GLY A 272 -15.25 1.95 -31.70
CA GLY A 272 -16.10 0.76 -31.84
C GLY A 272 -15.84 -0.35 -30.79
N PRO A 273 -16.44 -1.55 -30.96
CA PRO A 273 -16.49 -2.59 -29.93
C PRO A 273 -15.10 -3.06 -29.49
N LEU A 274 -14.97 -3.35 -28.19
CA LEU A 274 -13.76 -3.93 -27.62
C LEU A 274 -13.55 -5.36 -28.15
N LEU A 275 -12.32 -5.89 -28.02
CA LEU A 275 -12.03 -7.29 -28.36
C LEU A 275 -12.98 -8.22 -27.60
N HIS A 276 -13.29 -9.35 -28.23
CA HIS A 276 -14.15 -10.35 -27.63
C HIS A 276 -13.60 -10.78 -26.26
N CYS A 277 -14.42 -10.63 -25.23
CA CYS A 277 -14.09 -10.95 -23.85
C CYS A 277 -15.05 -12.07 -23.39
N ARG A 278 -14.50 -13.11 -22.77
CA ARG A 278 -15.30 -14.24 -22.24
C ARG A 278 -16.19 -13.82 -21.07
N TRP A 279 -15.85 -12.72 -20.41
CA TRP A 279 -16.65 -12.12 -19.35
C TRP A 279 -16.83 -10.62 -19.61
N SER A 280 -18.04 -10.12 -19.36
CA SER A 280 -18.38 -8.71 -19.54
C SER A 280 -19.52 -8.31 -18.62
N LEU A 281 -19.43 -7.12 -18.04
CA LEU A 281 -20.51 -6.43 -17.30
C LEU A 281 -21.66 -5.97 -18.21
N GLY A 282 -21.55 -6.18 -19.53
CA GLY A 282 -22.56 -5.79 -20.51
C GLY A 282 -22.85 -4.28 -20.44
N ARG A 283 -24.13 -3.94 -20.23
CA ARG A 283 -24.63 -2.56 -20.19
C ARG A 283 -24.14 -1.77 -18.97
N LEU A 284 -23.85 -2.46 -17.84
CA LEU A 284 -23.35 -1.82 -16.62
C LEU A 284 -21.90 -1.37 -16.73
N GLY A 285 -21.13 -1.90 -17.69
CA GLY A 285 -19.72 -1.58 -17.81
C GLY A 285 -19.44 -0.10 -18.15
N ALA A 286 -20.34 0.60 -18.85
CA ALA A 286 -20.13 2.03 -19.12
C ALA A 286 -20.42 2.92 -17.90
N PRO A 287 -21.58 2.82 -17.23
CA PRO A 287 -21.84 3.56 -15.99
C PRO A 287 -20.81 3.31 -14.89
N LEU A 288 -20.41 2.05 -14.69
CA LEU A 288 -19.41 1.71 -13.66
C LEU A 288 -18.05 2.35 -13.96
N ASN A 289 -17.60 2.35 -15.22
CA ASN A 289 -16.34 3.02 -15.57
C ASN A 289 -16.39 4.55 -15.33
N GLU A 290 -17.53 5.21 -15.56
CA GLU A 290 -17.67 6.65 -15.25
C GLU A 290 -17.64 6.89 -13.74
N LEU A 291 -18.34 6.05 -12.97
CA LEU A 291 -18.34 6.12 -11.51
C LEU A 291 -16.92 5.90 -10.95
N THR A 292 -16.20 4.91 -11.47
CA THR A 292 -14.80 4.64 -11.12
C THR A 292 -13.91 5.83 -11.44
N LEU A 293 -14.04 6.45 -12.63
CA LEU A 293 -13.25 7.64 -12.99
C LEU A 293 -13.57 8.82 -12.07
N ALA A 294 -14.84 9.05 -11.72
CA ALA A 294 -15.22 10.10 -10.78
C ALA A 294 -14.63 9.85 -9.38
N PHE A 295 -14.71 8.62 -8.89
CA PHE A 295 -14.13 8.24 -7.59
C PHE A 295 -12.61 8.38 -7.58
N LEU A 296 -11.93 7.89 -8.61
CA LEU A 296 -10.47 8.01 -8.74
C LEU A 296 -10.02 9.48 -8.90
N ALA A 297 -10.82 10.34 -9.54
CA ALA A 297 -10.52 11.77 -9.59
C ALA A 297 -10.53 12.41 -8.20
N VAL A 298 -11.53 12.07 -7.37
CA VAL A 298 -11.62 12.53 -5.98
C VAL A 298 -10.45 11.97 -5.16
N GLY A 299 -10.19 10.67 -5.25
CA GLY A 299 -9.07 10.01 -4.56
C GLY A 299 -7.70 10.58 -4.95
N PHE A 300 -7.53 10.98 -6.21
CA PHE A 300 -6.29 11.61 -6.68
C PHE A 300 -6.07 12.96 -5.99
N VAL A 301 -7.10 13.81 -5.93
CA VAL A 301 -7.01 15.11 -5.24
C VAL A 301 -6.70 14.91 -3.76
N LEU A 302 -7.39 13.98 -3.11
CA LEU A 302 -7.21 13.69 -1.68
C LEU A 302 -5.86 13.06 -1.35
N SER A 303 -5.22 12.37 -2.29
CA SER A 303 -3.87 11.81 -2.11
C SER A 303 -2.79 12.89 -1.93
N PHE A 304 -3.12 14.14 -2.24
CA PHE A 304 -2.23 15.30 -2.10
C PHE A 304 -2.76 16.35 -1.11
N SER A 305 -3.90 16.11 -0.47
CA SER A 305 -4.41 16.99 0.58
C SER A 305 -3.71 16.73 1.92
N PRO A 306 -3.65 17.72 2.83
CA PRO A 306 -3.23 17.50 4.22
C PRO A 306 -4.14 16.49 4.92
N GLU A 307 -3.57 15.68 5.81
CA GLU A 307 -4.31 14.67 6.60
C GLU A 307 -4.92 15.28 7.87
N THR A 308 -4.32 16.35 8.39
CA THR A 308 -4.79 17.13 9.53
C THR A 308 -5.16 18.56 9.09
N PRO A 309 -6.10 19.21 9.79
CA PRO A 309 -6.42 20.62 9.52
C PRO A 309 -5.19 21.48 9.74
N LEU A 310 -4.77 22.22 8.71
CA LEU A 310 -3.70 23.22 8.83
C LEU A 310 -4.22 24.37 9.70
N LEU A 311 -3.86 24.37 10.98
CA LEU A 311 -4.06 25.51 11.85
C LEU A 311 -3.10 26.64 11.43
N SER A 312 -3.51 27.88 11.65
CA SER A 312 -2.73 29.08 11.34
C SER A 312 -1.54 29.27 12.31
N ASP A 313 -0.78 28.20 12.51
CA ASP A 313 0.44 28.17 13.32
C ASP A 313 1.68 28.21 12.41
N PRO A 314 2.80 28.77 12.91
CA PRO A 314 4.05 28.87 12.15
C PRO A 314 4.69 27.52 11.78
N THR A 315 4.15 26.40 12.27
CA THR A 315 4.58 25.02 11.99
C THR A 315 3.90 24.38 10.78
N TRP A 316 3.06 25.08 10.02
CA TRP A 316 2.29 24.52 8.88
C TRP A 316 3.11 23.66 7.89
N ALA A 317 4.41 23.92 7.76
CA ALA A 317 5.29 23.17 6.87
C ALA A 317 5.49 21.69 7.29
N SER A 318 5.38 21.36 8.60
CA SER A 318 5.41 19.97 9.07
C SER A 318 4.13 19.21 8.73
N ASP A 319 3.02 19.93 8.61
CA ASP A 319 1.67 19.35 8.48
C ASP A 319 1.21 19.32 7.02
N MET A 320 1.96 19.98 6.12
CA MET A 320 1.68 20.02 4.69
C MET A 320 2.02 18.67 4.01
N ASN A 321 1.15 18.24 3.10
CA ASN A 321 1.41 17.08 2.26
C ASN A 321 2.32 17.43 1.07
N TRP A 322 3.63 17.21 1.25
CA TRP A 322 4.66 17.50 0.24
C TRP A 322 4.67 16.53 -0.95
N ALA A 323 3.82 15.50 -0.96
CA ALA A 323 3.71 14.55 -2.07
C ALA A 323 3.41 15.24 -3.41
N CYS A 324 2.68 16.36 -3.39
CA CYS A 324 2.33 17.12 -4.59
C CYS A 324 3.58 17.66 -5.31
N LEU A 325 4.54 18.19 -4.57
CA LEU A 325 5.79 18.73 -5.10
C LEU A 325 6.65 17.61 -5.72
N ILE A 326 6.78 16.50 -4.99
CA ILE A 326 7.54 15.31 -5.46
C ILE A 326 6.89 14.76 -6.75
N CYS A 327 5.56 14.72 -6.82
CA CYS A 327 4.81 14.26 -7.98
C CYS A 327 5.09 15.14 -9.21
N VAL A 328 4.97 16.47 -9.08
CA VAL A 328 5.26 17.41 -10.17
C VAL A 328 6.71 17.29 -10.64
N ALA A 329 7.66 17.24 -9.71
CA ALA A 329 9.07 17.07 -10.05
C ALA A 329 9.32 15.76 -10.82
N THR A 330 8.71 14.66 -10.39
CA THR A 330 8.82 13.35 -11.05
C THR A 330 8.24 13.38 -12.47
N ILE A 331 7.08 14.00 -12.66
CA ILE A 331 6.44 14.13 -13.98
C ILE A 331 7.31 14.97 -14.92
N LEU A 332 7.87 16.07 -14.43
CA LEU A 332 8.76 16.93 -15.22
C LEU A 332 10.05 16.20 -15.62
N LEU A 333 10.65 15.44 -14.71
CA LEU A 333 11.83 14.63 -15.01
C LEU A 333 11.53 13.53 -16.03
N ALA A 334 10.44 12.79 -15.85
CA ALA A 334 10.01 11.75 -16.79
C ALA A 334 9.68 12.33 -18.18
N GLY A 335 8.97 13.46 -18.22
CA GLY A 335 8.66 14.17 -19.46
C GLY A 335 9.91 14.74 -20.14
N GLY A 336 10.87 15.24 -19.35
CA GLY A 336 12.17 15.69 -19.83
C GLY A 336 12.98 14.54 -20.45
N TYR A 337 13.02 13.37 -19.80
CA TYR A 337 13.66 12.17 -20.34
C TYR A 337 13.02 11.69 -21.64
N ASP A 338 11.68 11.66 -21.70
CA ASP A 338 10.98 11.30 -22.94
C ASP A 338 11.26 12.29 -24.07
N TRP A 339 11.22 13.58 -23.77
CA TRP A 339 11.54 14.65 -24.72
C TRP A 339 12.98 14.56 -25.23
N ALA A 340 13.94 14.27 -24.34
CA ALA A 340 15.36 14.12 -24.66
C ALA A 340 15.68 12.90 -25.53
N GLY A 341 14.77 11.95 -25.67
CA GLY A 341 14.91 10.84 -26.61
C GLY A 341 14.52 9.46 -26.10
N GLY A 342 14.02 9.33 -24.86
CA GLY A 342 13.59 8.04 -24.30
C GLY A 342 12.60 7.29 -25.19
N ARG A 343 11.62 7.99 -25.78
CA ARG A 343 10.66 7.43 -26.77
C ARG A 343 11.30 6.81 -28.01
N ARG A 344 12.52 7.18 -28.37
CA ARG A 344 13.20 6.65 -29.57
C ARG A 344 13.90 5.31 -29.30
N ILE A 345 14.14 4.98 -28.03
CA ILE A 345 14.80 3.76 -27.59
C ILE A 345 13.76 2.71 -27.17
N TYR A 346 12.57 3.15 -26.73
CA TYR A 346 11.51 2.27 -26.25
C TYR A 346 10.86 1.43 -27.37
N VAL A 347 10.96 0.11 -27.25
CA VAL A 347 10.31 -0.86 -28.12
C VAL A 347 9.17 -1.52 -27.33
N PRO A 348 7.89 -1.32 -27.71
CA PRO A 348 6.77 -1.87 -26.95
C PRO A 348 6.70 -3.40 -27.08
N PRO A 349 6.34 -4.16 -26.02
CA PRO A 349 6.31 -5.63 -26.02
C PRO A 349 5.46 -6.22 -27.16
N VAL A 350 4.38 -5.54 -27.55
CA VAL A 350 3.48 -5.96 -28.64
C VAL A 350 4.17 -5.98 -30.02
N SER A 351 5.26 -5.22 -30.19
CA SER A 351 6.05 -5.25 -31.44
C SER A 351 6.93 -6.49 -31.58
N LEU A 352 7.12 -7.26 -30.49
CA LEU A 352 7.92 -8.48 -30.45
C LEU A 352 7.08 -9.75 -30.63
N ILE A 353 5.74 -9.64 -30.63
CA ILE A 353 4.85 -10.76 -30.87
C ILE A 353 4.86 -11.08 -32.37
N LYS A 354 5.38 -12.25 -32.75
CA LYS A 354 5.28 -12.76 -34.12
C LYS A 354 3.81 -12.83 -34.50
N ARG A 355 3.43 -12.15 -35.57
CA ARG A 355 2.14 -12.37 -36.22
C ARG A 355 2.22 -13.73 -36.90
N GLU A 356 1.58 -14.72 -36.31
CA GLU A 356 1.23 -15.97 -37.00
C GLU A 356 0.03 -15.77 -37.91
#